data_AF-A0A969MXD1-F1
#
_entry.id   AF-A0A969MXD1-F1
#
_cell.length_a   1.000
_cell.length_b   1.000
_cell.length_c   1.000
_cell.angle_alpha   90.00
_cell.angle_beta   90.00
_cell.angle_gamma   90.00
#
_symmetry.space_group_name_H-M   'P 1'
#
loop_
_entity.id
_entity.type
_entity.pdbx_description
1 polymer ?
#
loop_
_entity_poly.entity_id
_entity_poly.type
_entity_poly.pdbx_seq_one_letter_code
_entity_poly.pdbx_strand_id
1 'polypeptide(L)'
;MDFREYQHDATHQEIATIKFYKLCAIGLEQEARDINAQAKKLQSLEDIYLNKFKQHLADCLWFLTNIAHAVDLDLDSIVAENLSIRGQEEAIRIPEFESSTLGLDNQPVQES
;
A
#
# COMPACT_ATOMS: atom_id res chain seq x y z
N MET A 1 -12.19 16.67 8.00
CA MET A 1 -10.92 16.42 8.70
C MET A 1 -9.90 16.06 7.65
N ASP A 2 -8.91 16.92 7.43
CA ASP A 2 -7.80 16.64 6.52
C ASP A 2 -6.67 15.87 7.22
N PHE A 3 -5.70 15.37 6.47
CA PHE A 3 -4.59 14.58 7.00
C PHE A 3 -3.72 15.36 8.00
N ARG A 4 -3.60 16.69 7.82
CA ARG A 4 -2.80 17.56 8.70
C ARG A 4 -3.49 17.80 10.03
N GLU A 5 -4.81 17.94 10.03
CA GLU A 5 -5.63 18.02 11.25
C GLU A 5 -5.54 16.71 12.04
N TYR A 6 -5.58 15.57 11.35
CA TYR A 6 -5.44 14.25 11.99
C TYR A 6 -4.04 14.01 12.57
N GLN A 7 -3.00 14.44 11.87
CA GLN A 7 -1.61 14.36 12.34
C GLN A 7 -1.41 15.28 13.56
N HIS A 8 -1.94 16.50 13.51
CA HIS A 8 -1.90 17.45 14.62
C HIS A 8 -2.54 16.87 15.89
N ASP A 9 -3.73 16.28 15.79
CA ASP A 9 -4.43 15.70 16.96
C ASP A 9 -3.69 14.49 17.54
N ALA A 10 -3.04 13.69 16.70
CA ALA A 10 -2.26 12.54 17.13
C ALA A 10 -0.96 12.94 17.89
N THR A 11 -0.34 14.06 17.50
CA THR A 11 0.88 14.58 18.15
C THR A 11 0.67 15.24 19.52
N HIS A 12 -0.55 15.65 19.87
CA HIS A 12 -0.84 16.39 21.11
C HIS A 12 -1.16 15.50 22.33
N GLN A 13 -1.22 14.17 22.17
CA GLN A 13 -1.29 13.25 23.30
C GLN A 13 0.15 12.91 23.75
N GLU A 14 0.64 13.62 24.77
CA GLU A 14 1.85 13.26 25.53
C GLU A 14 1.66 11.93 26.29
N ILE A 15 1.52 10.83 25.58
CA ILE A 15 1.67 9.49 26.13
C ILE A 15 3.17 9.19 26.03
N ALA A 16 3.85 9.19 27.18
CA ALA A 16 5.27 8.84 27.35
C ALA A 16 5.81 8.04 26.15
N THR A 17 6.62 8.69 25.31
CA THR A 17 6.88 8.38 23.89
C THR A 17 7.18 6.90 23.63
N ILE A 18 7.82 6.22 24.59
CA ILE A 18 8.18 4.80 24.53
C ILE A 18 6.98 3.84 24.61
N LYS A 19 5.98 4.15 25.42
CA LYS A 19 4.78 3.31 25.56
C LYS A 19 3.84 3.50 24.37
N PHE A 20 3.80 4.70 23.80
CA PHE A 20 2.93 5.03 22.69
C PHE A 20 3.33 4.31 21.38
N TYR A 21 4.60 4.38 20.95
CA TYR A 21 4.99 3.68 19.71
C TYR A 21 4.83 2.15 19.80
N LYS A 22 5.00 1.56 21.01
CA LYS A 22 4.75 0.12 21.23
C LYS A 22 3.27 -0.22 21.06
N LEU A 23 2.37 0.61 21.57
CA LEU A 23 0.94 0.47 21.34
C LEU A 23 0.62 0.61 19.85
N CYS A 24 1.23 1.58 19.17
CA CYS A 24 1.05 1.75 17.73
C CYS A 24 1.56 0.54 16.94
N ALA A 25 2.69 -0.07 17.33
CA ALA A 25 3.21 -1.26 16.67
C ALA A 25 2.29 -2.49 16.84
N ILE A 26 1.72 -2.68 18.05
CA ILE A 26 0.74 -3.74 18.30
C ILE A 26 -0.54 -3.49 17.50
N GLY A 27 -1.03 -2.25 17.47
CA GLY A 27 -2.18 -1.85 16.66
C GLY A 27 -1.95 -2.13 15.18
N LEU A 28 -0.81 -1.71 14.64
CA LEU A 28 -0.42 -1.96 13.25
C LEU A 28 -0.39 -3.46 12.92
N GLU A 29 0.15 -4.30 13.81
CA GLU A 29 0.16 -5.75 13.62
C GLU A 29 -1.27 -6.31 13.51
N GLN A 30 -2.18 -5.85 14.37
CA GLN A 30 -3.58 -6.28 14.36
C GLN A 30 -4.30 -5.84 13.07
N GLU A 31 -4.18 -4.56 12.71
CA GLU A 31 -4.81 -4.03 11.49
C GLU A 31 -4.28 -4.73 10.23
N ALA A 32 -2.98 -5.02 10.15
CA ALA A 32 -2.39 -5.78 9.04
C ALA A 32 -2.94 -7.21 8.94
N ARG A 33 -3.19 -7.87 10.10
CA ARG A 33 -3.85 -9.19 10.12
C ARG A 33 -5.28 -9.11 9.61
N ASP A 34 -6.01 -8.08 10.00
CA ASP A 34 -7.40 -7.89 9.60
C ASP A 34 -7.52 -7.54 8.11
N ILE A 35 -6.61 -6.72 7.57
CA ILE A 35 -6.47 -6.50 6.11
C ILE A 35 -6.32 -7.83 5.38
N ASN A 36 -5.40 -8.70 5.83
CA ASN A 36 -5.20 -10.01 5.20
C ASN A 36 -6.45 -10.89 5.30
N ALA A 37 -7.17 -10.84 6.42
CA ALA A 37 -8.42 -11.56 6.60
C ALA A 37 -9.54 -11.03 5.69
N GLN A 38 -9.67 -9.72 5.50
CA GLN A 38 -10.65 -9.13 4.58
C GLN A 38 -10.26 -9.35 3.12
N ALA A 39 -8.97 -9.28 2.76
CA ALA A 39 -8.49 -9.50 1.40
C ALA A 39 -8.88 -10.89 0.87
N LYS A 40 -8.79 -11.92 1.73
CA LYS A 40 -9.27 -13.28 1.39
C LYS A 40 -10.77 -13.33 1.12
N LYS A 41 -11.54 -12.44 1.73
CA LYS A 41 -13.01 -12.35 1.59
C LYS A 41 -13.44 -11.41 0.47
N LEU A 42 -12.56 -10.53 -0.03
CA LEU A 42 -12.85 -9.68 -1.19
C LEU A 42 -13.18 -10.47 -2.46
N GLN A 43 -12.75 -11.74 -2.54
CA GLN A 43 -13.15 -12.65 -3.61
C GLN A 43 -14.68 -12.86 -3.68
N SER A 44 -15.41 -12.64 -2.58
CA SER A 44 -16.87 -12.76 -2.55
C SER A 44 -17.61 -11.49 -3.00
N LEU A 45 -16.89 -10.43 -3.43
CA LEU A 45 -17.42 -9.17 -3.98
C LEU A 45 -18.45 -8.43 -3.10
N GLU A 46 -18.50 -8.70 -1.79
CA GLU A 46 -19.41 -7.96 -0.89
C GLU A 46 -18.79 -6.61 -0.49
N ASP A 47 -19.54 -5.53 -0.71
CA ASP A 47 -19.14 -4.14 -0.38
C ASP A 47 -18.73 -3.96 1.08
N ILE A 48 -19.27 -4.78 1.99
CA ILE A 48 -18.95 -4.76 3.42
C ILE A 48 -17.48 -5.12 3.65
N TYR A 49 -16.92 -6.10 2.92
CA TYR A 49 -15.51 -6.47 3.05
C TYR A 49 -14.59 -5.41 2.47
N LEU A 50 -15.01 -4.72 1.41
CA LEU A 50 -14.26 -3.59 0.84
C LEU A 50 -14.21 -2.41 1.82
N ASN A 51 -15.32 -2.07 2.46
CA ASN A 51 -15.35 -0.99 3.43
C ASN A 51 -14.50 -1.31 4.67
N LYS A 52 -14.59 -2.54 5.20
CA LYS A 52 -13.72 -2.97 6.31
C LYS A 52 -12.25 -2.98 5.92
N PHE A 53 -11.92 -3.47 4.72
CA PHE A 53 -10.56 -3.45 4.20
C PHE A 53 -10.00 -2.01 4.17
N LYS A 54 -10.77 -1.05 3.65
CA LYS A 54 -10.37 0.36 3.61
C LYS A 54 -10.18 0.95 5.00
N GLN A 55 -11.04 0.59 5.95
CA GLN A 55 -10.93 1.05 7.33
C GLN A 55 -9.62 0.57 7.97
N HIS A 56 -9.35 -0.73 7.94
CA HIS A 56 -8.11 -1.28 8.48
C HIS A 56 -6.86 -0.71 7.79
N LEU A 57 -6.94 -0.40 6.49
CA LEU A 57 -5.86 0.28 5.77
C LEU A 57 -5.61 1.71 6.28
N ALA A 58 -6.67 2.47 6.57
CA ALA A 58 -6.56 3.80 7.15
C ALA A 58 -5.97 3.75 8.56
N ASP A 59 -6.37 2.76 9.37
CA ASP A 59 -5.84 2.56 10.72
C ASP A 59 -4.35 2.19 10.70
N CYS A 60 -3.91 1.33 9.76
CA CYS A 60 -2.49 1.08 9.49
C CYS A 60 -1.71 2.36 9.19
N LEU A 61 -2.26 3.25 8.35
CA LEU A 61 -1.62 4.53 8.01
C LEU A 61 -1.48 5.43 9.24
N TRP A 62 -2.49 5.47 10.11
CA TRP A 62 -2.41 6.22 11.36
C TRP A 62 -1.30 5.68 12.26
N PHE A 63 -1.25 4.37 12.49
CA PHE A 63 -0.22 3.77 13.34
C PHE A 63 1.19 4.02 12.78
N LEU A 64 1.39 3.85 11.47
CA LEU A 64 2.67 4.13 10.82
C LEU A 64 3.09 5.59 10.97
N THR A 65 2.15 6.53 10.77
CA THR A 65 2.42 7.97 10.92
C THR A 65 2.84 8.33 12.34
N ASN A 66 2.20 7.74 13.35
CA ASN A 66 2.55 7.95 14.75
C ASN A 66 3.90 7.34 15.13
N ILE A 67 4.21 6.15 14.62
CA ILE A 67 5.52 5.53 14.82
C ILE A 67 6.60 6.39 14.17
N ALA A 68 6.40 6.83 12.92
CA ALA A 68 7.34 7.68 12.20
C ALA A 68 7.59 8.99 12.95
N HIS A 69 6.54 9.65 13.42
CA HIS A 69 6.68 10.84 14.27
C HIS A 69 7.46 10.56 15.55
N ALA A 70 7.17 9.46 16.25
CA ALA A 70 7.83 9.10 17.50
C ALA A 70 9.33 8.75 17.34
N VAL A 71 9.75 8.33 16.15
CA VAL A 71 11.15 8.00 15.83
C VAL A 71 11.86 9.04 14.96
N ASP A 72 11.26 10.23 14.81
CA ASP A 72 11.77 11.34 14.00
C ASP A 72 12.10 10.94 12.55
N LEU A 73 11.17 10.21 11.94
CA LEU A 73 11.28 9.68 10.58
C LEU A 73 10.43 10.50 9.61
N ASP A 74 11.07 11.14 8.64
CA ASP A 74 10.39 11.89 7.58
C ASP A 74 9.86 10.95 6.49
N LEU A 75 8.54 10.72 6.51
CA LEU A 75 7.87 9.87 5.54
C LEU A 75 7.92 10.42 4.11
N ASP A 76 7.95 11.74 3.92
CA ASP A 76 8.00 12.33 2.57
C ASP A 76 9.35 12.07 1.91
N SER A 77 10.44 12.23 2.67
CA SER A 77 11.79 11.87 2.23
C SER A 77 11.89 10.38 1.87
N ILE A 78 11.31 9.49 2.68
CA ILE A 78 11.30 8.04 2.41
C ILE A 78 10.52 7.71 1.13
N VAL A 79 9.38 8.36 0.92
CA VAL A 79 8.59 8.18 -0.31
C VAL A 79 9.40 8.64 -1.52
N ALA A 80 10.04 9.80 -1.45
CA ALA A 80 10.89 10.31 -2.53
C ALA A 80 12.05 9.37 -2.86
N GLU A 81 12.74 8.85 -1.85
CA GLU A 81 13.82 7.87 -2.02
C GLU A 81 13.30 6.58 -2.66
N ASN A 82 12.21 6.02 -2.15
CA ASN A 82 11.61 4.79 -2.68
C ASN A 82 11.13 4.93 -4.12
N LEU A 83 10.53 6.07 -4.48
CA LEU A 83 10.11 6.36 -5.85
C LEU A 83 11.32 6.55 -6.78
N SER A 84 12.38 7.18 -6.29
CA SER A 84 13.64 7.31 -7.04
C SER A 84 14.28 5.95 -7.31
N ILE A 85 14.32 5.06 -6.31
CA ILE A 85 14.83 3.68 -6.45
C ILE A 85 13.97 2.90 -7.46
N ARG A 86 12.64 2.97 -7.36
CA ARG A 86 11.74 2.27 -8.30
C ARG A 86 11.86 2.81 -9.73
N GLY A 87 12.02 4.12 -9.90
CA GLY A 87 12.28 4.72 -11.21
C GLY A 87 13.62 4.26 -11.82
N GLN A 88 14.61 3.95 -10.99
CA GLN A 88 15.88 3.34 -11.44
C GLN A 88 15.72 1.85 -11.76
N GLU A 89 14.96 1.08 -10.98
CA GLU A 89 14.67 -0.33 -11.25
C GLU A 89 13.86 -0.52 -12.54
N GLU A 90 12.91 0.38 -12.84
CA GLU A 90 12.17 0.38 -14.11
C GLU A 90 13.06 0.78 -15.31
N ALA A 91 14.02 1.69 -15.13
CA ALA A 91 14.97 2.08 -16.17
C ALA A 91 16.02 0.98 -16.49
N ILE A 92 16.25 0.04 -15.57
CA ILE A 92 17.17 -1.10 -15.77
C ILE A 92 16.49 -2.29 -16.50
N ARG A 93 15.15 -2.28 -16.64
CA ARG A 93 14.47 -3.24 -17.54
C ARG A 93 14.73 -2.86 -19.01
N ILE A 94 15.81 -3.41 -19.56
CA ILE A 94 16.01 -3.48 -21.01
C ILE A 94 14.83 -4.28 -21.58
N PRO A 95 14.07 -3.76 -22.57
CA PRO A 95 13.07 -4.57 -23.26
C PRO A 95 13.82 -5.69 -23.98
N GLU A 96 13.67 -6.93 -23.51
CA GLU A 96 14.00 -8.08 -24.33
C GLU A 96 13.07 -8.07 -25.54
N PHE A 97 13.59 -7.51 -26.63
CA PHE A 97 13.33 -7.84 -28.03
C PHE A 97 12.17 -8.83 -28.27
N GLU A 98 10.93 -8.35 -28.29
CA GLU A 98 9.88 -9.02 -29.05
C GLU A 98 10.13 -8.73 -30.54
N SER A 99 11.07 -9.49 -31.13
CA SER A 99 11.25 -9.55 -32.57
C SER A 99 10.03 -10.21 -33.19
N SER A 100 9.02 -9.40 -33.47
CA SER A 100 8.14 -9.43 -34.64
C SER A 100 8.38 -10.61 -35.59
N THR A 101 7.60 -11.68 -35.45
CA THR A 101 7.23 -12.57 -36.55
C THR A 101 5.72 -12.70 -36.62
N LEU A 102 5.06 -11.59 -36.96
CA LEU A 102 3.72 -11.62 -37.56
C LEU A 102 3.88 -11.39 -39.06
N GLY A 103 3.57 -12.44 -39.82
CA GLY A 103 3.44 -12.35 -41.26
C GLY A 103 3.53 -13.71 -41.95
N LEU A 104 2.41 -14.45 -42.00
CA LEU A 104 1.65 -14.66 -43.24
C LEU A 104 0.66 -15.83 -43.08
N ASP A 105 -0.62 -15.47 -43.13
CA ASP A 105 -1.73 -16.15 -43.79
C ASP A 105 -1.93 -17.66 -43.63
N ASN A 106 -3.03 -18.02 -42.97
CA ASN A 106 -3.99 -18.96 -43.56
C ASN A 106 -5.41 -18.65 -43.05
N GLN A 107 -6.22 -18.11 -43.94
CA GLN A 107 -7.65 -17.87 -43.76
C GLN A 107 -8.44 -19.19 -43.60
N PRO A 108 -9.66 -19.13 -43.02
CA PRO A 108 -10.50 -20.31 -42.83
C PRO A 108 -11.18 -20.69 -44.15
N VAL A 109 -11.31 -21.98 -44.45
CA VAL A 109 -12.21 -22.47 -45.49
C VAL A 109 -13.30 -23.31 -44.83
N GLN A 110 -14.53 -22.81 -44.86
CA GLN A 110 -15.74 -23.57 -44.59
C GLN A 110 -16.14 -24.41 -45.81
N GLU A 111 -16.50 -25.67 -45.51
CA GLU A 111 -17.43 -26.63 -46.12
C GLU A 111 -17.86 -26.55 -47.60
N SER A 112 -17.80 -27.72 -48.25
CA SER A 112 -18.90 -28.32 -49.05
C SER A 112 -18.76 -29.84 -49.05
#